data_AF-A0AAN7WII6-F1
#
_entry.id   AF-A0AAN7WII6-F1
#
_cell.length_a   1.000
_cell.length_b   1.000
_cell.length_c   1.000
_cell.angle_alpha   90.00
_cell.angle_beta   90.00
_cell.angle_gamma   90.00
#
_symmetry.space_group_name_H-M   'P 1'
#
loop_
_entity.id
_entity.type
_entity.pdbx_description
1 polymer ?
#
loop_
_entity_poly.entity_id
_entity_poly.type
_entity_poly.pdbx_seq_one_letter_code
_entity_poly.pdbx_strand_id
1 'polypeptide(L)'
;MSSYANDSAEKAQYHLSSLDKELSRYQYLNQFEQQTSVPKVYVVLGLGALYFFLVFFNIAGEFLVNTAGFAIPAYYSMEALFSSGKADDSQWLTYWVVYAFLTVVESAVNAVYWFPFYYVFKFVFIIWMALPQTGGAQIVFRSLIQPVFARFFENSSSTSNNLRAQADKATGKAQ
;
A
#
# COMPACT_ATOMS: atom_id res chain seq x y z
N MET A 1 -35.61 -11.19 17.37
CA MET A 1 -35.15 -11.28 15.97
C MET A 1 -35.27 -9.95 15.23
N SER A 2 -36.37 -9.19 15.37
CA SER A 2 -36.53 -7.85 14.74
C SER A 2 -35.51 -6.80 15.22
N SER A 3 -35.14 -6.81 16.51
CA SER A 3 -34.14 -5.87 17.06
C SER A 3 -32.73 -6.09 16.51
N TYR A 4 -32.31 -7.35 16.29
CA TYR A 4 -31.00 -7.66 15.68
C TYR A 4 -30.96 -7.31 14.18
N ALA A 5 -32.07 -7.52 13.47
CA ALA A 5 -32.18 -7.12 12.07
C ALA A 5 -32.10 -5.59 11.92
N ASN A 6 -32.78 -4.84 12.78
CA ASN A 6 -32.72 -3.38 12.79
C ASN A 6 -31.32 -2.86 13.16
N ASP A 7 -30.66 -3.43 14.17
CA ASP A 7 -29.28 -3.04 14.55
C ASP A 7 -28.29 -3.27 13.39
N SER A 8 -28.42 -4.39 12.67
CA SER A 8 -27.58 -4.66 11.50
C SER A 8 -27.86 -3.71 10.33
N ALA A 9 -29.13 -3.35 10.10
CA ALA A 9 -29.52 -2.40 9.07
C ALA A 9 -29.05 -0.96 9.40
N GLU A 10 -29.14 -0.57 10.67
CA GLU A 10 -28.74 0.74 11.16
C GLU A 10 -27.21 0.94 11.07
N LYS A 11 -26.43 -0.10 11.43
CA LYS A 11 -24.98 -0.12 11.21
C LYS A 11 -24.61 -0.04 9.73
N ALA A 12 -25.31 -0.79 8.87
CA ALA A 12 -25.06 -0.74 7.43
C ALA A 12 -25.34 0.66 6.87
N GLN A 13 -26.46 1.29 7.25
CA GLN A 13 -26.79 2.66 6.84
C GLN A 13 -25.78 3.68 7.37
N TYR A 14 -25.29 3.49 8.60
CA TYR A 14 -24.21 4.32 9.16
C TYR A 14 -22.94 4.24 8.30
N HIS A 15 -22.48 3.04 7.94
CA HIS A 15 -21.30 2.87 7.09
C HIS A 15 -21.50 3.41 5.67
N LEU A 16 -22.69 3.21 5.09
CA LEU A 16 -23.02 3.76 3.77
C LEU A 16 -23.03 5.29 3.79
N SER A 17 -23.59 5.91 4.82
CA SER A 17 -23.61 7.38 4.95
C SER A 17 -22.22 7.98 5.22
N SER A 18 -21.35 7.29 5.97
CA SER A 18 -19.96 7.74 6.14
C SER A 18 -19.18 7.68 4.83
N LEU A 19 -19.36 6.60 4.05
CA LEU A 19 -18.74 6.47 2.73
C LEU A 19 -19.30 7.53 1.77
N ASP A 20 -20.60 7.78 1.78
CA ASP A 20 -21.21 8.82 0.95
C ASP A 20 -20.61 10.20 1.25
N LYS A 21 -20.42 10.50 2.54
CA LYS A 21 -19.81 11.75 3.00
C LYS A 21 -18.34 11.88 2.56
N GLU A 22 -17.56 10.80 2.62
CA GLU A 22 -16.18 10.80 2.13
C GLU A 22 -16.11 10.93 0.62
N LEU A 23 -16.92 10.19 -0.12
CA LEU A 23 -17.01 10.25 -1.58
C LEU A 23 -17.48 11.62 -2.07
N SER A 24 -18.32 12.30 -1.27
CA SER A 24 -18.78 13.67 -1.57
C SER A 24 -17.64 14.70 -1.63
N ARG A 25 -16.45 14.38 -1.10
CA ARG A 25 -15.26 15.23 -1.27
C ARG A 25 -14.79 15.32 -2.71
N TYR A 26 -15.12 14.34 -3.55
CA TYR A 26 -14.73 14.30 -4.95
C TYR A 26 -15.85 14.91 -5.82
N GLN A 27 -15.63 16.12 -6.36
CA GLN A 27 -16.63 16.83 -7.18
C GLN A 27 -17.10 16.02 -8.40
N TYR A 28 -16.22 15.22 -9.02
CA TYR A 28 -16.55 14.37 -10.15
C TYR A 28 -17.61 13.31 -9.81
N LEU A 29 -17.56 12.72 -8.60
CA LEU A 29 -18.55 11.73 -8.18
C LEU A 29 -19.92 12.35 -7.95
N ASN A 30 -19.95 13.57 -7.41
CA ASN A 30 -21.20 14.32 -7.20
C ASN A 30 -21.85 14.71 -8.54
N GLN A 31 -21.04 15.10 -9.54
CA GLN A 31 -21.55 15.38 -10.88
C GLN A 31 -22.13 14.12 -11.55
N PHE A 32 -21.50 12.97 -11.32
CA PHE A 32 -21.96 11.69 -11.86
C PHE A 32 -23.26 11.22 -11.20
N GLU A 33 -23.38 11.40 -9.89
CA GLU A 33 -24.61 11.15 -9.13
C GLU A 33 -25.77 12.03 -9.63
N GLN A 34 -25.50 13.32 -9.88
CA GLN A 34 -26.52 14.24 -10.41
C GLN A 34 -26.99 13.88 -11.82
N GLN A 35 -26.13 13.29 -12.65
CA GLN A 35 -26.48 12.88 -14.02
C GLN A 35 -27.20 11.53 -14.07
N THR A 36 -26.79 10.58 -13.24
CA THR A 36 -27.29 9.19 -13.28
C THR A 36 -28.41 8.92 -12.29
N SER A 37 -28.64 9.82 -11.32
CA SER A 37 -29.55 9.63 -10.17
C SER A 37 -29.25 8.38 -9.33
N VAL A 38 -28.09 7.76 -9.53
CA VAL A 38 -27.63 6.60 -8.77
C VAL A 38 -26.68 7.10 -7.68
N PRO A 39 -26.89 6.70 -6.41
CA PRO A 39 -26.00 7.12 -5.33
C PRO A 39 -24.56 6.66 -5.58
N LYS A 40 -23.61 7.59 -5.47
CA LYS A 40 -22.19 7.39 -5.74
C LYS A 40 -21.56 6.23 -4.95
N VAL A 41 -22.02 5.99 -3.72
CA VAL A 41 -21.56 4.87 -2.89
C VAL A 41 -21.79 3.53 -3.59
N TYR A 42 -22.96 3.30 -4.19
CA TYR A 42 -23.25 2.03 -4.85
C TYR A 42 -22.41 1.84 -6.11
N VAL A 43 -22.09 2.93 -6.82
CA VAL A 43 -21.20 2.89 -7.99
C VAL A 43 -19.79 2.46 -7.56
N VAL A 44 -19.23 3.10 -6.52
CA VAL A 44 -17.89 2.77 -6.01
C VAL A 44 -17.84 1.35 -5.45
N LEU A 45 -18.84 0.94 -4.68
CA LEU A 45 -18.94 -0.44 -4.17
C LEU A 45 -19.07 -1.45 -5.31
N GLY A 46 -19.87 -1.15 -6.33
CA GLY A 46 -20.03 -2.00 -7.52
C GLY A 46 -18.73 -2.15 -8.30
N LEU A 47 -18.00 -1.06 -8.53
CA LEU A 47 -16.69 -1.10 -9.18
C LEU A 47 -15.65 -1.86 -8.35
N GLY A 48 -15.63 -1.65 -7.03
CA GLY A 48 -14.74 -2.39 -6.12
C GLY A 48 -15.04 -3.89 -6.09
N ALA A 49 -16.33 -4.27 -6.04
CA ALA A 49 -16.77 -5.66 -6.10
C ALA A 49 -16.44 -6.31 -7.45
N LEU A 50 -16.67 -5.60 -8.56
CA LEU A 50 -16.29 -6.06 -9.90
C LEU A 50 -14.78 -6.26 -10.01
N TYR A 51 -14.00 -5.30 -9.52
CA TYR A 51 -12.54 -5.40 -9.52
C TYR A 51 -12.05 -6.62 -8.73
N PHE A 52 -12.58 -6.82 -7.51
CA PHE A 52 -12.25 -8.00 -6.71
C PHE A 52 -12.68 -9.30 -7.40
N PHE A 53 -13.87 -9.33 -8.01
CA PHE A 53 -14.34 -10.47 -8.78
C PHE A 53 -13.38 -10.82 -9.93
N LEU A 54 -12.92 -9.83 -10.69
CA LEU A 54 -11.95 -10.04 -11.76
C LEU A 54 -10.63 -10.64 -11.24
N VAL A 55 -10.11 -10.12 -10.11
CA VAL A 55 -8.93 -10.68 -9.45
C VAL A 55 -9.18 -12.11 -8.96
N PHE A 56 -10.35 -12.38 -8.38
CA PHE A 56 -10.73 -13.70 -7.85
C PHE A 56 -10.78 -14.78 -8.94
N PHE A 57 -11.35 -14.46 -10.09
CA PHE A 57 -11.40 -15.34 -11.26
C PHE A 57 -10.12 -15.31 -12.12
N ASN A 58 -9.07 -14.60 -11.66
CA ASN A 58 -7.81 -14.46 -12.38
C ASN A 58 -7.98 -13.84 -13.79
N ILE A 59 -9.01 -13.01 -13.98
CA ILE A 59 -9.22 -12.27 -15.23
C ILE A 59 -8.34 -11.02 -15.15
N ALA A 60 -7.24 -11.02 -15.90
CA ALA A 60 -6.21 -9.97 -15.85
C ALA A 60 -5.61 -9.76 -14.43
N GLY A 61 -5.54 -10.82 -13.63
CA GLY A 61 -5.15 -10.75 -12.21
C GLY A 61 -3.82 -10.03 -11.96
N GLU A 62 -2.78 -10.38 -12.71
CA GLU A 62 -1.46 -9.73 -12.59
C GLU A 62 -1.53 -8.22 -12.81
N PHE A 63 -2.15 -7.80 -13.91
CA PHE A 63 -2.29 -6.41 -14.29
C PHE A 63 -3.09 -5.61 -13.26
N LEU A 64 -4.22 -6.17 -12.82
CA LEU A 64 -5.07 -5.54 -11.81
C LEU A 64 -4.27 -5.37 -10.52
N VAL A 65 -3.76 -6.46 -9.95
CA VAL A 65 -3.06 -6.43 -8.66
C VAL A 65 -1.85 -5.49 -8.68
N ASN A 66 -1.07 -5.48 -9.77
CA ASN A 66 0.05 -4.56 -9.92
C ASN A 66 -0.42 -3.09 -10.02
N THR A 67 -1.55 -2.85 -10.69
CA THR A 67 -2.16 -1.51 -10.77
C THR A 67 -2.64 -1.03 -9.40
N ALA A 68 -3.29 -1.88 -8.60
CA ALA A 68 -3.66 -1.50 -7.22
C ALA A 68 -2.44 -1.27 -6.33
N GLY A 69 -1.44 -2.16 -6.43
CA GLY A 69 -0.18 -2.04 -5.70
C GLY A 69 0.67 -0.83 -6.10
N PHE A 70 0.42 -0.26 -7.27
CA PHE A 70 1.03 0.98 -7.72
C PHE A 70 0.18 2.21 -7.38
N ALA A 71 -1.09 2.22 -7.79
CA ALA A 71 -1.93 3.42 -7.79
C ALA A 71 -2.28 3.91 -6.38
N ILE A 72 -2.64 3.01 -5.47
CA ILE A 72 -3.03 3.39 -4.09
C ILE A 72 -1.84 4.03 -3.36
N PRO A 73 -0.67 3.37 -3.27
CA PRO A 73 0.49 3.95 -2.57
C PRO A 73 1.05 5.16 -3.30
N ALA A 74 0.98 5.21 -4.64
CA ALA A 74 1.43 6.38 -5.40
C ALA A 74 0.58 7.62 -5.09
N TYR A 75 -0.74 7.46 -4.99
CA TYR A 75 -1.62 8.56 -4.60
C TYR A 75 -1.26 9.11 -3.21
N TYR A 76 -1.16 8.25 -2.21
CA TYR A 76 -0.78 8.68 -0.86
C TYR A 76 0.66 9.17 -0.75
N SER A 77 1.58 8.63 -1.56
CA SER A 77 2.95 9.14 -1.65
C SER A 77 2.96 10.56 -2.20
N MET A 78 2.15 10.86 -3.23
CA MET A 78 2.02 12.23 -3.75
C MET A 78 1.46 13.17 -2.69
N GLU A 79 0.43 12.75 -1.96
CA GLU A 79 -0.13 13.55 -0.86
C GLU A 79 0.93 13.82 0.22
N ALA A 80 1.68 12.78 0.62
CA ALA A 80 2.77 12.90 1.59
C ALA A 80 3.85 13.88 1.12
N LEU A 81 4.25 13.84 -0.15
CA LEU A 81 5.25 14.74 -0.74
C LEU A 81 4.83 16.22 -0.73
N PHE A 82 3.53 16.50 -0.77
CA PHE A 82 3.00 17.86 -0.66
C PHE A 82 2.66 18.26 0.78
N SER A 83 2.74 17.33 1.73
CA SER A 83 2.55 17.57 3.15
C SER A 83 3.90 17.81 3.86
N SER A 84 3.91 18.58 4.95
CA SER A 84 5.14 18.88 5.70
C SER A 84 5.57 17.78 6.69
N GLY A 85 4.86 16.64 6.73
CA GLY A 85 5.00 15.61 7.76
C GLY A 85 5.95 14.47 7.38
N LYS A 86 7.09 14.35 8.07
CA LYS A 86 8.12 13.31 7.81
C LYS A 86 7.72 11.86 8.14
N ALA A 87 6.62 11.65 8.86
CA ALA A 87 6.22 10.32 9.33
C ALA A 87 5.64 9.46 8.20
N ASP A 88 4.95 10.08 7.24
CA ASP A 88 4.32 9.39 6.12
C ASP A 88 5.37 8.91 5.10
N ASP A 89 6.46 9.67 4.91
CA ASP A 89 7.53 9.36 3.97
C ASP A 89 8.17 7.98 4.23
N SER A 90 8.40 7.64 5.50
CA SER A 90 9.05 6.38 5.86
C SER A 90 8.17 5.16 5.58
N GLN A 91 6.85 5.28 5.73
CA GLN A 91 5.90 4.20 5.42
C GLN A 91 5.95 3.90 3.91
N TRP A 92 5.76 4.93 3.09
CA TRP A 92 5.66 4.76 1.65
C TRP A 92 6.99 4.31 1.05
N LEU A 93 8.12 4.86 1.51
CA LEU A 93 9.43 4.40 1.06
C LEU A 93 9.67 2.92 1.41
N THR A 94 9.30 2.51 2.63
CA THR A 94 9.42 1.10 3.04
C THR A 94 8.53 0.20 2.17
N TYR A 95 7.30 0.62 1.92
CA TYR A 95 6.39 -0.08 1.02
C TYR A 95 7.00 -0.27 -0.37
N TRP A 96 7.53 0.79 -0.99
CA TRP A 96 8.11 0.73 -2.33
C TRP A 96 9.32 -0.22 -2.40
N VAL A 97 10.18 -0.20 -1.38
CA VAL A 97 11.32 -1.11 -1.29
C VAL A 97 10.86 -2.56 -1.19
N VAL A 98 9.87 -2.84 -0.35
CA VAL A 98 9.31 -4.20 -0.19
C VAL A 98 8.61 -4.66 -1.45
N TYR A 99 7.77 -3.83 -2.03
CA TYR A 99 7.02 -4.12 -3.25
C TYR A 99 7.96 -4.42 -4.43
N ALA A 100 8.99 -3.60 -4.63
CA ALA A 100 9.99 -3.81 -5.68
C ALA A 100 10.76 -5.13 -5.48
N PHE A 101 11.22 -5.39 -4.24
CA PHE A 101 11.93 -6.63 -3.92
C PHE A 101 11.07 -7.86 -4.22
N LEU A 102 9.82 -7.88 -3.77
CA LEU A 102 8.91 -8.99 -3.99
C LEU A 102 8.56 -9.18 -5.47
N THR A 103 8.40 -8.08 -6.22
CA THR A 103 8.15 -8.13 -7.67
C THR A 103 9.33 -8.75 -8.42
N VAL A 104 10.57 -8.45 -8.01
CA VAL A 104 11.77 -9.06 -8.59
C VAL A 104 11.88 -10.55 -8.22
N VAL A 105 11.56 -10.92 -6.98
CA VAL A 105 11.56 -12.34 -6.57
C VAL A 105 10.47 -13.11 -7.31
N GLU A 106 9.28 -12.53 -7.47
CA GLU A 106 8.17 -13.11 -8.21
C GLU A 106 8.50 -13.29 -9.69
N SER A 107 9.18 -12.35 -10.35
CA SER A 107 9.57 -12.52 -11.75
C SER A 107 10.57 -13.68 -11.95
N ALA A 108 11.31 -14.07 -10.91
CA ALA A 108 12.18 -15.24 -10.92
C ALA A 108 11.44 -16.57 -10.63
N VAL A 109 10.21 -16.54 -10.11
CA VAL A 109 9.46 -17.73 -9.67
C VAL A 109 8.11 -17.80 -10.38
N ASN A 110 7.85 -18.88 -11.13
CA ASN A 110 6.55 -19.15 -11.74
C ASN A 110 5.49 -19.61 -10.70
N ALA A 111 5.17 -18.75 -9.72
CA ALA A 111 4.32 -19.05 -8.57
C ALA A 111 2.86 -19.36 -8.94
N VAL A 112 2.38 -18.80 -10.05
CA VAL A 112 0.99 -18.90 -10.53
C VAL A 112 0.56 -20.34 -10.83
N TYR A 113 1.49 -21.19 -11.30
CA TYR A 113 1.17 -22.57 -11.66
C TYR A 113 1.03 -23.51 -10.45
N TRP A 114 1.62 -23.16 -9.31
CA TRP A 114 1.63 -24.01 -8.13
C TRP A 114 0.50 -23.66 -7.15
N PHE A 115 0.12 -22.38 -7.07
CA PHE A 115 -0.80 -21.92 -6.03
C PHE A 115 -2.12 -21.37 -6.61
N PRO A 116 -3.26 -22.09 -6.46
CA PRO A 116 -4.55 -21.55 -6.85
C PRO A 116 -4.87 -20.29 -6.03
N PHE A 117 -5.52 -19.30 -6.65
CA PHE A 117 -5.80 -17.98 -6.05
C PHE A 117 -4.56 -17.13 -5.69
N TYR A 118 -3.41 -17.37 -6.33
CA TYR A 118 -2.20 -16.58 -6.13
C TYR A 118 -2.41 -15.06 -6.19
N TYR A 119 -3.08 -14.54 -7.22
CA TYR A 119 -3.30 -13.10 -7.33
C TYR A 119 -4.24 -12.56 -6.26
N VAL A 120 -5.19 -13.34 -5.75
CA VAL A 120 -6.02 -12.91 -4.62
C VAL A 120 -5.17 -12.75 -3.36
N PHE A 121 -4.31 -13.74 -3.09
CA PHE A 121 -3.38 -13.65 -1.96
C PHE A 121 -2.43 -12.46 -2.12
N LYS A 122 -1.82 -12.29 -3.30
CA LYS A 122 -0.95 -11.17 -3.62
C LYS A 122 -1.68 -9.83 -3.44
N PHE A 123 -2.92 -9.73 -3.89
CA PHE A 123 -3.76 -8.55 -3.76
C PHE A 123 -4.00 -8.16 -2.29
N VAL A 124 -4.45 -9.13 -1.48
CA VAL A 124 -4.69 -8.92 -0.05
C VAL A 124 -3.39 -8.52 0.66
N PHE A 125 -2.29 -9.19 0.32
CA PHE A 125 -0.98 -8.91 0.89
C PHE A 125 -0.50 -7.47 0.55
N ILE A 126 -0.66 -7.04 -0.70
CA ILE A 126 -0.34 -5.67 -1.13
C ILE A 126 -1.18 -4.64 -0.40
N ILE A 127 -2.50 -4.84 -0.30
CA ILE A 127 -3.38 -3.93 0.45
C ILE A 127 -2.96 -3.87 1.93
N TRP A 128 -2.66 -5.02 2.52
CA TRP A 128 -2.21 -5.08 3.91
C TRP A 128 -0.90 -4.32 4.16
N MET A 129 0.06 -4.37 3.23
CA MET A 129 1.29 -3.58 3.32
C MET A 129 1.05 -2.08 3.13
N ALA A 130 0.07 -1.71 2.30
CA ALA A 130 -0.29 -0.31 2.05
C ALA A 130 -1.01 0.35 3.23
N LEU A 131 -1.60 -0.43 4.14
CA LEU A 131 -2.28 0.08 5.34
C LEU A 131 -1.25 0.60 6.37
N PRO A 132 -1.21 1.91 6.67
CA PRO A 132 -0.26 2.44 7.66
C PRO A 132 -0.60 1.99 9.10
N GLN A 133 -1.86 1.69 9.39
CA GLN A 133 -2.31 1.26 10.72
C GLN A 133 -1.73 -0.10 11.14
N THR A 134 -1.48 -1.00 10.18
CA THR A 134 -0.93 -2.34 10.45
C THR A 134 0.60 -2.33 10.45
N GLY A 135 1.24 -1.33 9.83
CA GLY A 135 2.69 -1.31 9.62
C GLY A 135 3.20 -2.50 8.80
N GLY A 136 2.35 -3.04 7.91
CA GLY A 136 2.64 -4.32 7.23
C GLY A 136 3.94 -4.29 6.42
N ALA A 137 4.20 -3.18 5.71
CA ALA A 137 5.45 -2.99 4.98
C ALA A 137 6.69 -3.06 5.89
N GLN A 138 6.64 -2.45 7.09
CA GLN A 138 7.75 -2.45 8.05
C GLN A 138 8.00 -3.83 8.63
N ILE A 139 6.94 -4.60 8.88
CA ILE A 139 7.06 -5.98 9.34
C ILE A 139 7.83 -6.79 8.30
N VAL A 140 7.40 -6.73 7.03
CA VAL A 140 8.06 -7.46 5.94
C VAL A 140 9.49 -6.99 5.72
N PHE A 141 9.73 -5.67 5.77
CA PHE A 141 11.07 -5.12 5.66
C PHE A 141 12.00 -5.66 6.75
N ARG A 142 11.60 -5.62 8.02
CA ARG A 142 12.42 -6.08 9.15
C ARG A 142 12.64 -7.59 9.13
N SER A 143 11.65 -8.35 8.66
CA SER A 143 11.72 -9.82 8.65
C SER A 143 12.46 -10.40 7.44
N LEU A 144 12.34 -9.80 6.25
CA LEU A 144 12.90 -10.37 5.01
C LEU A 144 14.05 -9.55 4.45
N ILE A 145 13.90 -8.22 4.36
CA ILE A 145 14.85 -7.37 3.63
C ILE A 145 16.03 -7.00 4.52
N GLN A 146 15.75 -6.54 5.75
CA GLN A 146 16.78 -6.15 6.71
C GLN A 146 17.83 -7.24 6.92
N PRO A 147 17.52 -8.53 7.19
CA PRO A 147 18.56 -9.55 7.38
C PRO A 147 19.38 -9.81 6.11
N VAL A 148 18.79 -9.69 4.92
CA VAL A 148 19.49 -9.89 3.64
C VAL A 148 20.47 -8.75 3.35
N PHE A 149 20.10 -7.51 3.69
CA PHE A 149 20.87 -6.33 3.30
C PHE A 149 21.62 -5.62 4.44
N ALA A 150 21.36 -5.93 5.71
CA ALA A 150 21.97 -5.24 6.86
C ALA A 150 23.50 -5.21 6.80
N ARG A 151 24.12 -6.33 6.40
CA ARG A 151 25.58 -6.48 6.29
C ARG A 151 26.20 -5.49 5.30
N PHE A 152 25.50 -5.13 4.23
CA PHE A 152 26.00 -4.21 3.21
C PHE A 152 25.99 -2.76 3.70
N PHE A 153 24.95 -2.37 4.44
CA PHE A 153 24.80 -1.00 4.94
C PHE A 153 25.58 -0.75 6.24
N GLU A 154 25.74 -1.74 7.11
CA GLU A 154 26.62 -1.67 8.30
C GLU A 154 28.09 -1.50 7.91
N ASN A 155 28.58 -2.29 6.95
CA ASN A 155 29.98 -2.21 6.50
C ASN A 155 30.32 -0.90 5.76
N SER A 156 29.35 -0.33 5.04
CA SER A 156 29.53 0.93 4.31
C SER A 156 29.64 2.11 5.27
N SER A 157 28.82 2.14 6.31
CA SER A 157 28.83 3.21 7.33
C SER A 157 30.07 3.14 8.23
N SER A 158 30.56 1.95 8.60
CA SER A 158 31.84 1.81 9.30
C SER A 158 33.02 2.27 8.44
N THR A 159 32.99 1.98 7.14
CA THR A 159 34.07 2.37 6.22
C THR A 159 34.10 3.89 6.01
N SER A 160 32.96 4.53 5.76
CA SER A 160 32.90 5.99 5.61
C SER A 160 33.27 6.72 6.89
N ASN A 161 32.86 6.20 8.05
CA ASN A 161 33.21 6.80 9.35
C ASN A 161 34.71 6.68 9.63
N ASN A 162 35.33 5.53 9.29
CA ASN A 162 36.77 5.34 9.43
C ASN A 162 37.57 6.24 8.47
N LEU A 163 37.13 6.38 7.21
CA LEU A 163 37.77 7.26 6.23
C LEU A 163 37.65 8.73 6.63
N ARG A 164 36.49 9.14 7.14
CA ARG A 164 36.26 10.50 7.64
C ARG A 164 37.11 10.78 8.87
N ALA A 165 37.18 9.85 9.81
CA ALA A 165 38.06 9.95 10.97
C ALA A 165 39.55 10.01 10.59
N GLN A 166 39.98 9.30 9.53
CA GLN A 166 41.35 9.42 9.01
C GLN A 166 41.59 10.75 8.31
N ALA A 167 40.63 11.26 7.54
CA ALA A 167 40.73 12.56 6.88
C ALA A 167 40.75 13.72 7.89
N ASP A 168 39.96 13.64 8.97
CA ASP A 168 39.95 14.64 10.05
C ASP A 168 41.28 14.62 10.84
N LYS A 169 41.88 13.44 11.04
CA LYS A 169 43.25 13.31 11.60
C LYS A 169 44.33 13.87 10.66
N ALA A 170 44.20 13.66 9.35
CA ALA A 170 45.16 14.15 8.36
C ALA A 170 45.07 15.66 8.09
N THR A 171 43.88 16.27 8.28
CA THR A 171 43.64 17.70 8.06
C THR A 171 43.78 18.55 9.32
N GLY A 172 44.16 17.96 10.46
CA GLY A 172 44.46 18.69 11.70
C GLY A 172 43.27 19.38 12.36
N LYS A 173 42.03 19.04 11.97
CA LYS A 173 40.80 19.62 12.53
C LYS A 173 40.36 19.01 13.86
N ALA A 174 41.18 18.11 14.43
CA ALA A 174 40.98 17.54 15.75
C ALA A 174 41.87 18.28 16.78
N GLN A 175 41.59 19.55 17.02
CA GLN A 175 41.93 20.27 18.25
C GLN A 175 40.89 21.36 18.50
#